data_AF-A0A7M5XLW5-F1
#
_entry.id   AF-A0A7M5XLW5-F1
#
_cell.length_a   1.000
_cell.length_b   1.000
_cell.length_c   1.000
_cell.angle_alpha   90.00
_cell.angle_beta   90.00
_cell.angle_gamma   90.00
#
_symmetry.space_group_name_H-M   'P 1'
#
loop_
_entity.id
_entity.type
_entity.pdbx_description
1 polymer ?
#
loop_
_entity_poly.entity_id
_entity_poly.type
_entity_poly.pdbx_seq_one_letter_code
_entity_poly.pdbx_strand_id
1 'polypeptide(L)'
;MKIIILVILLLANVISLESRYISNDALIKILKDVLNSNPPKSFVQGGDAQGPKSFVQGGDAQGPKSFVQGGDAQGPKSFVQGGDAQGPKSFVQGGDAQGPKSFVQGGDAQGPKSFVQGGDAQGPKSFVQGGDAQGPNSFVQGGDAQGPKSFVQGGDAQGPKSFVQGGDAQGPKSFVQGGDAQGPKSFVQGGDAQGPKSFVQGGDAQGPKSFVQGGDAQGPKSFVQGGGRSRTQVVRPRW
;
A
#
# COMPACT_ATOMS: atom_id res chain seq x y z
N MET A 1 7.91 -14.73 37.97
CA MET A 1 9.19 -14.55 37.23
C MET A 1 9.28 -15.42 35.98
N LYS A 2 9.12 -16.76 36.06
CA LYS A 2 9.26 -17.66 34.89
C LYS A 2 8.32 -17.35 33.70
N ILE A 3 7.09 -16.93 33.97
CA ILE A 3 6.08 -16.65 32.93
C ILE A 3 6.35 -15.33 32.19
N ILE A 4 6.84 -14.30 32.90
CA ILE A 4 7.26 -13.03 32.29
C ILE A 4 8.46 -13.28 31.36
N ILE A 5 9.38 -14.15 31.77
CA ILE A 5 10.53 -14.55 30.95
C ILE A 5 10.08 -15.32 29.70
N LEU A 6 9.04 -16.17 29.80
CA LEU A 6 8.49 -16.89 28.65
C LEU A 6 7.82 -15.95 27.64
N VAL A 7 7.04 -14.97 28.10
CA VAL A 7 6.41 -13.93 27.27
C VAL A 7 7.47 -13.03 26.63
N ILE A 8 8.53 -12.68 27.36
CA ILE A 8 9.68 -11.93 26.83
C ILE A 8 10.45 -12.75 25.79
N LEU A 9 10.65 -14.06 25.99
CA LEU A 9 11.33 -14.94 25.04
C LEU A 9 10.50 -15.20 23.78
N LEU A 10 9.17 -15.34 23.90
CA LEU A 10 8.25 -15.46 22.76
C LEU A 10 8.21 -14.17 21.95
N LEU A 11 8.06 -13.02 22.61
CA LEU A 11 8.14 -11.72 21.96
C LEU A 11 9.54 -11.50 21.34
N ALA A 12 10.63 -11.86 22.03
CA ALA A 12 11.99 -11.73 21.51
C ALA A 12 12.26 -12.64 20.30
N ASN A 13 11.68 -13.85 20.26
CA ASN A 13 11.77 -14.74 19.09
C ASN A 13 10.98 -14.17 17.89
N VAL A 14 9.80 -13.60 18.12
CA VAL A 14 9.02 -12.90 17.09
C VAL A 14 9.75 -11.63 16.62
N ILE A 15 10.41 -10.89 17.53
CA ILE A 15 11.18 -9.66 17.24
C ILE A 15 12.50 -9.96 16.49
N SER A 16 13.19 -11.07 16.80
CA SER A 16 14.49 -11.41 16.19
C SER A 16 14.40 -11.73 14.69
N LEU A 17 13.20 -11.98 14.17
CA LEU A 17 12.95 -12.22 12.74
C LEU A 17 12.60 -10.93 11.97
N GLU A 18 12.33 -9.80 12.64
CA GLU A 18 11.58 -8.65 12.09
C GLU A 18 12.26 -7.26 12.14
N SER A 19 13.59 -7.17 12.23
CA SER A 19 14.29 -5.86 12.35
C SER A 19 14.16 -4.89 11.14
N ARG A 20 13.28 -5.13 10.16
CA ARG A 20 13.20 -4.33 8.92
C ARG A 20 11.91 -3.53 8.69
N TYR A 21 10.82 -3.76 9.42
CA TYR A 21 9.51 -3.22 9.00
C TYR A 21 8.68 -2.49 10.07
N ILE A 22 9.04 -2.60 11.35
CA ILE A 22 8.43 -1.79 12.42
C ILE A 22 9.50 -0.83 12.95
N SER A 23 9.24 0.48 12.92
CA SER A 23 10.13 1.43 13.59
C SER A 23 10.27 1.04 15.06
N ASN A 24 11.51 0.95 15.55
CA ASN A 24 11.84 0.58 16.93
C ASN A 24 10.97 1.30 17.97
N ASP A 25 10.54 2.54 17.72
CA ASP A 25 9.66 3.31 18.62
C ASP A 25 8.25 2.73 18.80
N ALA A 26 7.62 2.20 17.74
CA ALA A 26 6.30 1.57 17.85
C ALA A 26 6.41 0.24 18.61
N LEU A 27 7.49 -0.51 18.36
CA LEU A 27 7.81 -1.80 18.97
C LEU A 27 8.13 -1.66 20.46
N ILE A 28 8.97 -0.68 20.81
CA ILE A 28 9.29 -0.30 22.19
C ILE A 28 8.04 0.17 22.93
N LYS A 29 7.13 0.87 22.25
CA LYS A 29 5.86 1.30 22.86
C LYS A 29 4.93 0.12 23.14
N ILE A 30 4.83 -0.84 22.22
CA ILE A 30 4.03 -2.07 22.43
C ILE A 30 4.59 -2.89 23.59
N LEU A 31 5.92 -3.09 23.64
CA LEU A 31 6.61 -3.75 24.75
C LEU A 31 6.36 -3.05 26.09
N LYS A 32 6.50 -1.72 26.13
CA LYS A 32 6.20 -0.92 27.33
C LYS A 32 4.74 -1.04 27.75
N ASP A 33 3.79 -1.01 26.81
CA ASP A 33 2.36 -1.14 27.09
C ASP A 33 1.98 -2.56 27.57
N VAL A 34 2.74 -3.59 27.18
CA VAL A 34 2.57 -4.97 27.67
C VAL A 34 3.16 -5.13 29.07
N LEU A 35 4.38 -4.64 29.29
CA LEU A 35 5.11 -4.74 30.56
C LEU A 35 4.50 -3.88 31.67
N ASN A 36 3.96 -2.70 31.34
CA ASN A 36 3.39 -1.77 32.32
C ASN A 36 1.90 -2.02 32.63
N SER A 37 1.27 -3.02 32.00
CA SER A 37 -0.14 -3.34 32.31
C SER A 37 -0.21 -4.54 33.26
N ASN A 38 -1.08 -4.46 34.29
CA ASN A 38 -1.43 -5.56 35.21
C ASN A 38 -1.50 -6.91 34.46
N PRO A 39 -1.06 -8.03 35.10
CA PRO A 39 -1.01 -9.32 34.43
C PRO A 39 -2.36 -9.61 33.75
N PRO A 40 -2.36 -10.20 32.54
CA PRO A 40 -3.59 -10.60 31.88
C PRO A 40 -4.47 -11.41 32.83
N LYS A 41 -5.78 -11.18 32.78
CA LYS A 41 -6.71 -11.96 33.62
C LYS A 41 -6.83 -13.41 33.16
N SER A 42 -6.44 -13.72 31.92
CA SER A 42 -6.42 -15.09 31.39
C SER A 42 -5.22 -15.32 30.47
N PHE A 43 -4.54 -16.45 30.69
CA PHE A 43 -3.60 -17.06 29.75
C PHE A 43 -4.19 -18.42 29.38
N VAL A 44 -4.36 -18.69 28.09
CA VAL A 44 -5.00 -19.92 27.58
C VAL A 44 -4.10 -20.57 26.53
N GLN A 45 -3.97 -21.90 26.61
CA GLN A 45 -3.24 -22.71 25.65
C GLN A 45 -4.19 -23.77 25.08
N GLY A 46 -4.35 -23.80 23.76
CA GLY A 46 -5.19 -24.76 23.02
C GLY A 46 -6.70 -24.53 23.13
N GLY A 47 -7.14 -23.32 23.47
CA GLY A 47 -8.56 -23.00 23.58
C GLY A 47 -8.82 -21.49 23.65
N ASP A 48 -10.09 -21.11 23.67
CA ASP A 48 -10.48 -19.71 23.51
C ASP A 48 -10.52 -18.95 24.84
N ALA A 49 -10.35 -17.63 24.75
CA ALA A 49 -10.42 -16.74 25.89
C ALA A 49 -11.38 -15.56 25.66
N GLN A 50 -12.27 -15.33 26.62
CA GLN A 50 -13.05 -14.10 26.69
C GLN A 50 -12.64 -13.29 27.93
N GLY A 51 -12.34 -12.01 27.75
CA GLY A 51 -12.01 -11.16 28.90
C GLY A 51 -11.40 -9.80 28.57
N PRO A 52 -11.17 -8.94 29.58
CA PRO A 52 -10.65 -7.60 29.37
C PRO A 52 -9.21 -7.57 28.82
N LYS A 53 -8.42 -8.61 29.12
CA LYS A 53 -7.04 -8.78 28.64
C LYS A 53 -6.71 -10.27 28.60
N SER A 54 -6.45 -10.81 27.41
CA SER A 54 -6.18 -12.23 27.16
C SER A 54 -4.86 -12.44 26.41
N PHE A 55 -4.21 -13.57 26.69
CA PHE A 55 -3.12 -14.13 25.89
C PHE A 55 -3.49 -15.57 25.54
N VAL A 56 -3.52 -15.89 24.24
CA VAL A 56 -3.97 -17.18 23.73
C VAL A 56 -2.94 -17.77 22.78
N GLN A 57 -2.65 -19.06 22.94
CA GLN A 57 -1.83 -19.84 22.02
C GLN A 57 -2.65 -21.01 21.48
N GLY A 58 -2.90 -21.04 20.16
CA GLY A 58 -3.64 -22.08 19.46
C GLY A 58 -5.16 -22.05 19.68
N GLY A 59 -5.75 -20.86 19.76
CA GLY A 59 -7.19 -20.62 19.93
C GLY A 59 -7.52 -19.14 19.81
N ASP A 60 -8.77 -18.78 19.98
CA ASP A 60 -9.28 -17.44 19.69
C ASP A 60 -9.42 -16.56 20.94
N ALA A 61 -9.43 -15.24 20.75
CA ALA A 61 -9.59 -14.28 21.83
C ALA A 61 -10.64 -13.21 21.53
N GLN A 62 -11.62 -13.06 22.42
CA GLN A 62 -12.57 -11.96 22.39
C GLN A 62 -12.39 -11.02 23.58
N GLY A 63 -12.06 -9.75 23.33
CA GLY A 63 -11.84 -8.82 24.43
C GLY A 63 -11.28 -7.43 24.06
N PRO A 64 -11.37 -6.46 24.99
CA PRO A 64 -10.73 -5.14 24.87
C PRO A 64 -9.25 -5.14 24.45
N LYS A 65 -8.46 -6.13 24.89
CA LYS A 65 -7.03 -6.27 24.55
C LYS A 65 -6.67 -7.75 24.42
N SER A 66 -6.30 -8.20 23.24
CA SER A 66 -5.97 -9.61 22.96
C SER A 66 -4.58 -9.76 22.36
N PHE A 67 -3.88 -10.83 22.75
CA PHE A 67 -2.65 -11.31 22.11
C PHE A 67 -2.85 -12.77 21.74
N VAL A 68 -2.75 -13.11 20.45
CA VAL A 68 -3.06 -14.44 19.95
C VAL A 68 -1.94 -14.97 19.05
N GLN A 69 -1.57 -16.23 19.23
CA GLN A 69 -0.66 -16.96 18.36
C GLN A 69 -1.36 -18.21 17.83
N GLY A 70 -1.57 -18.31 16.51
CA GLY A 70 -2.21 -19.44 15.83
C GLY A 70 -3.72 -19.51 15.97
N GLY A 71 -4.39 -18.35 16.00
CA GLY A 71 -5.85 -18.21 16.09
C GLY A 71 -6.24 -16.74 15.93
N ASP A 72 -7.53 -16.42 16.10
CA ASP A 72 -8.10 -15.12 15.75
C ASP A 72 -8.37 -14.24 16.97
N ALA A 73 -8.46 -12.93 16.75
CA ALA A 73 -8.77 -11.97 17.80
C ALA A 73 -9.86 -10.97 17.41
N GLN A 74 -10.91 -10.88 18.21
CA GLN A 74 -11.95 -9.87 18.08
C GLN A 74 -11.90 -8.88 19.24
N GLY A 75 -11.68 -7.59 18.94
CA GLY A 75 -11.64 -6.59 20.00
C GLY A 75 -11.09 -5.20 19.64
N PRO A 76 -11.27 -4.20 20.52
CA PRO A 76 -10.70 -2.86 20.40
C PRO A 76 -9.21 -2.79 20.07
N LYS A 77 -8.40 -3.72 20.61
CA LYS A 77 -6.95 -3.80 20.39
C LYS A 77 -6.51 -5.26 20.31
N SER A 78 -6.01 -5.68 19.16
CA SER A 78 -5.58 -7.05 18.92
C SER A 78 -4.15 -7.11 18.36
N PHE A 79 -3.40 -8.11 18.82
CA PHE A 79 -2.11 -8.52 18.27
C PHE A 79 -2.20 -9.99 17.92
N VAL A 80 -2.01 -10.36 16.66
CA VAL A 80 -2.22 -11.71 16.16
C VAL A 80 -1.04 -12.17 15.32
N GLN A 81 -0.60 -13.41 15.53
CA GLN A 81 0.39 -14.09 14.70
C GLN A 81 -0.21 -15.39 14.17
N GLY A 82 -0.33 -15.54 12.85
CA GLY A 82 -0.85 -16.73 12.17
C GLY A 82 -2.37 -16.89 12.24
N GLY A 83 -3.11 -15.78 12.22
CA GLY A 83 -4.57 -15.71 12.25
C GLY A 83 -5.05 -14.28 12.04
N ASP A 84 -6.35 -14.05 12.19
CA ASP A 84 -7.01 -12.81 11.79
C ASP A 84 -7.37 -11.92 12.98
N ALA A 85 -7.51 -10.61 12.73
CA ALA A 85 -7.92 -9.65 13.74
C ALA A 85 -9.05 -8.73 13.28
N GLN A 86 -10.16 -8.74 14.01
CA GLN A 86 -11.27 -7.81 13.80
C GLN A 86 -11.34 -6.77 14.92
N GLY A 87 -11.16 -5.49 14.59
CA GLY A 87 -11.15 -4.45 15.61
C GLY A 87 -10.75 -3.03 15.20
N PRO A 88 -11.07 -2.03 16.04
CA PRO A 88 -10.57 -0.65 15.92
C PRO A 88 -9.06 -0.52 15.69
N LYS A 89 -8.24 -1.36 16.31
CA LYS A 89 -6.78 -1.34 16.20
C LYS A 89 -6.24 -2.76 16.17
N SER A 90 -5.68 -3.17 15.04
CA SER A 90 -5.15 -4.52 14.84
C SER A 90 -3.70 -4.48 14.36
N PHE A 91 -2.91 -5.43 14.86
CA PHE A 91 -1.57 -5.76 14.37
C PHE A 91 -1.56 -7.26 14.06
N VAL A 92 -1.28 -7.62 12.81
CA VAL A 92 -1.37 -9.01 12.34
C VAL A 92 -0.12 -9.40 11.57
N GLN A 93 0.39 -10.60 11.83
CA GLN A 93 1.48 -11.23 11.08
C GLN A 93 1.00 -12.58 10.56
N GLY A 94 0.95 -12.77 9.23
CA GLY A 94 0.54 -14.01 8.57
C GLY A 94 -0.96 -14.28 8.59
N GLY A 95 -1.78 -13.23 8.50
CA GLY A 95 -3.24 -13.28 8.45
C GLY A 95 -3.81 -11.88 8.18
N ASP A 96 -5.13 -11.74 8.28
CA ASP A 96 -5.85 -10.55 7.81
C ASP A 96 -6.34 -9.66 8.96
N ALA A 97 -6.54 -8.37 8.66
CA ALA A 97 -7.06 -7.42 9.63
C ALA A 97 -8.24 -6.60 9.10
N GLN A 98 -9.35 -6.63 9.82
CA GLN A 98 -10.51 -5.79 9.53
C GLN A 98 -10.72 -4.72 10.61
N GLY A 99 -10.65 -3.45 10.23
CA GLY A 99 -11.14 -2.35 11.04
C GLY A 99 -10.47 -0.99 10.83
N PRO A 100 -10.85 0.03 11.63
CA PRO A 100 -10.40 1.42 11.51
C PRO A 100 -8.90 1.66 11.32
N LYS A 101 -8.05 0.88 12.00
CA LYS A 101 -6.60 1.02 11.91
C LYS A 101 -5.93 -0.35 11.97
N SER A 102 -5.31 -0.76 10.88
CA SER A 102 -4.66 -2.06 10.75
C SER A 102 -3.20 -1.92 10.34
N PHE A 103 -2.37 -2.80 10.89
CA PHE A 103 -1.01 -3.07 10.45
C PHE A 103 -0.91 -4.56 10.16
N VAL A 104 -0.54 -4.94 8.95
CA VAL A 104 -0.53 -6.33 8.49
C VAL A 104 0.78 -6.64 7.77
N GLN A 105 1.34 -7.81 8.07
CA GLN A 105 2.50 -8.37 7.37
C GLN A 105 2.16 -9.78 6.89
N GLY A 106 2.18 -10.01 5.58
CA GLY A 106 1.88 -11.31 4.95
C GLY A 106 0.39 -11.67 4.93
N GLY A 107 -0.48 -10.68 4.72
CA GLY A 107 -1.94 -10.82 4.63
C GLY A 107 -2.58 -9.47 4.29
N ASP A 108 -3.91 -9.41 4.34
CA ASP A 108 -4.69 -8.30 3.83
C ASP A 108 -5.28 -7.40 4.93
N ALA A 109 -5.55 -6.14 4.60
CA ALA A 109 -6.16 -5.20 5.52
C ALA A 109 -7.36 -4.46 4.92
N GLN A 110 -8.51 -4.58 5.57
CA GLN A 110 -9.71 -3.83 5.21
C GLN A 110 -10.03 -2.74 6.26
N GLY A 111 -9.98 -1.48 5.86
CA GLY A 111 -10.47 -0.39 6.70
C GLY A 111 -9.99 1.03 6.38
N PRO A 112 -10.47 2.03 7.14
CA PRO A 112 -10.13 3.45 7.00
C PRO A 112 -8.64 3.78 6.88
N LYS A 113 -7.78 3.08 7.62
CA LYS A 113 -6.33 3.30 7.62
C LYS A 113 -5.58 1.97 7.73
N SER A 114 -4.91 1.59 6.65
CA SER A 114 -4.17 0.34 6.57
C SER A 114 -2.70 0.56 6.24
N PHE A 115 -1.83 -0.22 6.87
CA PHE A 115 -0.44 -0.40 6.50
C PHE A 115 -0.21 -1.88 6.27
N VAL A 116 0.21 -2.25 5.05
CA VAL A 116 0.33 -3.65 4.63
C VAL A 116 1.68 -3.90 3.99
N GLN A 117 2.28 -5.04 4.31
CA GLN A 117 3.48 -5.54 3.68
C GLN A 117 3.25 -6.98 3.21
N GLY A 118 3.38 -7.24 1.90
CA GLY A 118 3.23 -8.57 1.31
C GLY A 118 1.78 -9.05 1.23
N GLY A 119 0.85 -8.13 0.99
CA GLY A 119 -0.59 -8.36 0.82
C GLY A 119 -1.31 -7.07 0.43
N ASP A 120 -2.63 -7.10 0.44
CA ASP A 120 -3.46 -6.04 -0.15
C ASP A 120 -4.16 -5.16 0.90
N ALA A 121 -4.50 -3.93 0.52
CA ALA A 121 -5.22 -3.01 1.39
C ALA A 121 -6.44 -2.39 0.71
N GLN A 122 -7.60 -2.54 1.34
CA GLN A 122 -8.84 -1.89 0.91
C GLN A 122 -9.26 -0.81 1.91
N GLY A 123 -9.28 0.46 1.45
CA GLY A 123 -9.94 1.53 2.19
C GLY A 123 -9.47 2.97 1.90
N PRO A 124 -10.03 3.95 2.61
CA PRO A 124 -9.77 5.39 2.44
C PRO A 124 -8.30 5.82 2.37
N LYS A 125 -7.43 5.20 3.19
CA LYS A 125 -6.00 5.52 3.27
C LYS A 125 -5.19 4.24 3.43
N SER A 126 -4.43 3.90 2.41
CA SER A 126 -3.62 2.68 2.38
C SER A 126 -2.15 2.99 2.10
N PHE A 127 -1.27 2.30 2.81
CA PHE A 127 0.16 2.21 2.51
C PHE A 127 0.48 0.73 2.32
N VAL A 128 0.97 0.36 1.14
CA VAL A 128 1.21 -1.04 0.77
C VAL A 128 2.61 -1.21 0.19
N GLN A 129 3.28 -2.28 0.61
CA GLN A 129 4.55 -2.72 0.04
C GLN A 129 4.43 -4.17 -0.42
N GLY A 130 4.58 -4.43 -1.72
CA GLY A 130 4.55 -5.77 -2.32
C GLY A 130 3.15 -6.37 -2.45
N GLY A 131 2.15 -5.53 -2.75
CA GLY A 131 0.75 -5.90 -2.98
C GLY A 131 -0.04 -4.67 -3.44
N ASP A 132 -1.36 -4.80 -3.49
CA ASP A 132 -2.25 -3.83 -4.13
C ASP A 132 -3.04 -2.97 -3.14
N ALA A 133 -3.43 -1.77 -3.56
CA ALA A 133 -4.24 -0.87 -2.76
C ALA A 133 -5.48 -0.37 -3.50
N GLN A 134 -6.65 -0.60 -2.93
CA GLN A 134 -7.91 -0.04 -3.43
C GLN A 134 -8.46 1.02 -2.48
N GLY A 135 -8.54 2.27 -2.95
CA GLY A 135 -9.30 3.32 -2.28
C GLY A 135 -8.89 4.76 -2.55
N PRO A 136 -9.57 5.73 -1.90
CA PRO A 136 -9.38 7.17 -2.10
C PRO A 136 -7.95 7.69 -2.13
N ASN A 137 -7.09 7.24 -1.22
CA ASN A 137 -5.69 7.65 -1.17
C ASN A 137 -4.80 6.43 -0.92
N SER A 138 -3.99 6.10 -1.91
CA SER A 138 -3.10 4.93 -1.87
C SER A 138 -1.65 5.34 -2.10
N PHE A 139 -0.75 4.74 -1.31
CA PHE A 139 0.69 4.75 -1.53
C PHE A 139 1.14 3.31 -1.66
N VAL A 140 1.71 2.94 -2.80
CA VAL A 140 2.07 1.55 -3.13
C VAL A 140 3.50 1.47 -3.63
N GLN A 141 4.24 0.47 -3.15
CA GLN A 141 5.57 0.10 -3.64
C GLN A 141 5.57 -1.36 -4.07
N GLY A 142 5.80 -1.64 -5.35
CA GLY A 142 5.90 -2.99 -5.92
C GLY A 142 4.55 -3.69 -6.12
N GLY A 143 3.50 -2.93 -6.44
CA GLY A 143 2.15 -3.41 -6.73
C GLY A 143 1.29 -2.26 -7.25
N ASP A 144 -0.02 -2.50 -7.37
CA ASP A 144 -0.93 -1.62 -8.09
C ASP A 144 -1.82 -0.79 -7.16
N ALA A 145 -2.31 0.34 -7.65
CA ALA A 145 -3.23 1.20 -6.92
C ALA A 145 -4.46 1.59 -7.74
N GLN A 146 -5.65 1.30 -7.21
CA GLN A 146 -6.91 1.76 -7.78
C GLN A 146 -7.57 2.80 -6.88
N GLY A 147 -7.74 4.02 -7.38
CA GLY A 147 -8.52 5.03 -6.66
C GLY A 147 -8.35 6.49 -7.09
N PRO A 148 -9.13 7.40 -6.48
CA PRO A 148 -9.07 8.84 -6.71
C PRO A 148 -7.67 9.46 -6.75
N LYS A 149 -6.79 9.06 -5.82
CA LYS A 149 -5.43 9.58 -5.70
C LYS A 149 -4.45 8.47 -5.35
N SER A 150 -3.54 8.19 -6.27
CA SER A 150 -2.56 7.11 -6.11
C SER A 150 -1.13 7.62 -6.30
N PHE A 151 -0.22 7.11 -5.47
CA PHE A 151 1.22 7.19 -5.66
C PHE A 151 1.78 5.78 -5.72
N VAL A 152 2.43 5.42 -6.82
CA VAL A 152 2.90 4.06 -7.07
C VAL A 152 4.36 4.07 -7.50
N GLN A 153 5.14 3.14 -6.96
CA GLN A 153 6.51 2.86 -7.38
C GLN A 153 6.64 1.38 -7.77
N GLY A 154 6.93 1.09 -9.03
CA GLY A 154 7.15 -0.26 -9.55
C GLY A 154 5.87 -1.07 -9.79
N GLY A 155 4.78 -0.39 -10.19
CA GLY A 155 3.48 -0.98 -10.53
C GLY A 155 2.57 0.10 -11.12
N ASP A 156 1.29 -0.23 -11.31
CA ASP A 156 0.35 0.56 -12.09
C ASP A 156 -0.65 1.34 -11.21
N ALA A 157 -1.18 2.43 -11.76
CA ALA A 157 -2.19 3.24 -11.07
C ALA A 157 -3.40 3.55 -11.96
N GLN A 158 -4.58 3.15 -11.50
CA GLN A 158 -5.85 3.50 -12.14
C GLN A 158 -6.62 4.51 -11.29
N GLY A 159 -6.85 5.72 -11.82
CA GLY A 159 -7.48 6.76 -11.02
C GLY A 159 -7.58 8.16 -11.62
N PRO A 160 -8.48 9.01 -11.10
CA PRO A 160 -8.54 10.45 -11.37
C PRO A 160 -7.18 11.17 -11.33
N LYS A 161 -6.33 10.84 -10.36
CA LYS A 161 -5.02 11.47 -10.18
C LYS A 161 -3.97 10.44 -9.77
N SER A 162 -3.04 10.16 -10.68
CA SER A 162 -1.99 9.17 -10.47
C SER A 162 -0.60 9.78 -10.59
N PHE A 163 0.30 9.34 -9.71
CA PHE A 163 1.74 9.55 -9.81
C PHE A 163 2.42 8.19 -9.80
N VAL A 164 3.16 7.86 -10.85
CA VAL A 164 3.74 6.53 -11.04
C VAL A 164 5.21 6.63 -11.40
N GLN A 165 6.03 5.79 -10.80
CA GLN A 165 7.44 5.60 -11.14
C GLN A 165 7.69 4.12 -11.48
N GLY A 166 8.08 3.82 -12.72
CA GLY A 166 8.41 2.47 -13.17
C GLY A 166 7.20 1.57 -13.45
N GLY A 167 6.09 2.15 -13.91
CA GLY A 167 4.86 1.47 -14.30
C GLY A 167 3.89 2.46 -14.96
N ASP A 168 2.65 2.02 -15.18
CA ASP A 168 1.70 2.73 -16.03
C ASP A 168 0.60 3.45 -15.23
N ALA A 169 0.01 4.48 -15.84
CA ALA A 169 -1.09 5.24 -15.24
C ALA A 169 -2.28 5.42 -16.19
N GLN A 170 -3.45 4.96 -15.76
CA GLN A 170 -4.70 5.19 -16.47
C GLN A 170 -5.58 6.19 -15.69
N GLY A 171 -5.87 7.36 -16.27
CA GLY A 171 -6.58 8.38 -15.52
C GLY A 171 -6.77 9.74 -16.17
N PRO A 172 -7.77 10.53 -15.73
CA PRO A 172 -7.91 11.96 -16.05
C PRO A 172 -6.65 12.81 -15.95
N LYS A 173 -5.80 12.54 -14.94
CA LYS A 173 -4.55 13.27 -14.72
C LYS A 173 -3.45 12.32 -14.24
N SER A 174 -2.44 12.10 -15.08
CA SER A 174 -1.35 11.18 -14.80
C SER A 174 0.01 11.89 -14.87
N PHE A 175 0.90 11.53 -13.95
CA PHE A 175 2.33 11.84 -13.99
C PHE A 175 3.09 10.52 -13.92
N VAL A 176 3.90 10.22 -14.92
CA VAL A 176 4.58 8.93 -15.04
C VAL A 176 6.06 9.14 -15.35
N GLN A 177 6.92 8.37 -14.68
CA GLN A 177 8.34 8.28 -14.96
C GLN A 177 8.71 6.82 -15.25
N GLY A 178 9.15 6.50 -16.45
CA GLY A 178 9.59 5.18 -16.87
C GLY A 178 8.46 4.19 -17.16
N GLY A 179 7.35 4.67 -17.70
CA GLY A 179 6.17 3.90 -18.11
C GLY A 179 5.18 4.78 -18.85
N ASP A 180 3.99 4.25 -19.11
CA ASP A 180 3.01 4.84 -20.01
C ASP A 180 1.84 5.52 -19.29
N ALA A 181 1.22 6.49 -19.94
CA ALA A 181 0.05 7.18 -19.41
C ALA A 181 -1.10 7.26 -20.42
N GLN A 182 -2.25 6.73 -20.04
CA GLN A 182 -3.49 6.85 -20.80
C GLN A 182 -4.46 7.79 -20.10
N GLY A 183 -4.80 8.93 -20.74
CA GLY A 183 -5.63 9.90 -20.06
C GLY A 183 -5.87 11.25 -20.74
N PRO A 184 -6.93 11.98 -20.38
CA PRO A 184 -7.16 13.37 -20.76
C PRO A 184 -5.95 14.31 -20.62
N LYS A 185 -5.14 14.15 -19.57
CA LYS A 185 -3.94 14.96 -19.29
C LYS A 185 -2.82 14.07 -18.75
N SER A 186 -1.75 13.95 -19.53
CA SER A 186 -0.61 13.11 -19.17
C SER A 186 0.70 13.90 -19.20
N PHE A 187 1.55 13.66 -18.22
CA PHE A 187 2.95 14.08 -18.18
C PHE A 187 3.80 12.83 -18.03
N VAL A 188 4.67 12.55 -19.01
CA VAL A 188 5.44 11.31 -19.07
C VAL A 188 6.92 11.61 -19.31
N GLN A 189 7.79 10.92 -18.58
CA GLN A 189 9.23 10.91 -18.81
C GLN A 189 9.71 9.48 -19.03
N GLY A 190 10.23 9.17 -20.22
CA GLY A 190 10.79 7.85 -20.56
C GLY A 190 9.73 6.77 -20.86
N GLY A 191 8.63 7.16 -21.50
CA GLY A 191 7.53 6.28 -21.93
C GLY A 191 6.50 7.06 -22.75
N ASP A 192 5.36 6.46 -23.01
CA ASP A 192 4.38 6.95 -23.98
C ASP A 192 3.15 7.58 -23.33
N ALA A 193 2.49 8.49 -24.05
CA ALA A 193 1.26 9.11 -23.60
C ALA A 193 0.16 9.07 -24.66
N GLN A 194 -0.98 8.46 -24.31
CA GLN A 194 -2.18 8.48 -25.14
C GLN A 194 -3.24 9.39 -24.52
N GLY A 195 -3.61 10.47 -25.22
CA GLY A 195 -4.67 11.34 -24.73
C GLY A 195 -4.85 12.70 -25.39
N PRO A 196 -5.95 13.39 -25.08
CA PRO A 196 -6.24 14.76 -25.52
C PRO A 196 -5.11 15.77 -25.34
N LYS A 197 -4.37 15.69 -24.23
CA LYS A 197 -3.28 16.60 -23.88
C LYS A 197 -2.12 15.82 -23.25
N SER A 198 -0.99 15.78 -23.94
CA SER A 198 0.19 15.06 -23.46
C SER A 198 1.45 15.93 -23.50
N PHE A 199 2.27 15.81 -22.46
CA PHE A 199 3.65 16.27 -22.44
C PHE A 199 4.55 15.06 -22.21
N VAL A 200 5.47 14.80 -23.14
CA VAL A 200 6.33 13.61 -23.11
C VAL A 200 7.79 14.02 -23.29
N GLN A 201 8.68 13.43 -22.49
CA GLN A 201 10.13 13.53 -22.65
C GLN A 201 10.72 12.13 -22.81
N GLY A 202 11.29 11.82 -23.98
CA GLY A 202 11.94 10.53 -24.25
C GLY A 202 10.98 9.38 -24.54
N GLY A 203 9.92 9.63 -25.33
CA GLY A 203 8.92 8.67 -25.76
C GLY A 203 7.89 9.31 -26.68
N ASP A 204 6.80 8.62 -26.97
CA ASP A 204 5.83 9.00 -27.99
C ASP A 204 4.53 9.56 -27.40
N ALA A 205 3.84 10.41 -28.17
CA ALA A 205 2.54 10.93 -27.77
C ALA A 205 1.49 10.83 -28.87
N GLN A 206 0.37 10.20 -28.56
CA GLN A 206 -0.78 10.12 -29.44
C GLN A 206 -1.94 10.98 -28.92
N GLY A 207 -2.33 12.00 -29.69
CA GLY A 207 -3.57 12.71 -29.45
C GLY A 207 -3.64 14.14 -30.00
N PRO A 208 -4.79 14.80 -29.82
CA PRO A 208 -5.07 16.13 -30.36
C PRO A 208 -4.01 17.20 -30.10
N LYS A 209 -3.44 17.24 -28.88
CA LYS A 209 -2.47 18.25 -28.44
C LYS A 209 -1.31 17.57 -27.73
N SER A 210 -0.14 17.57 -28.35
CA SER A 210 1.04 16.87 -27.83
C SER A 210 2.25 17.79 -27.87
N PHE A 211 3.03 17.79 -26.79
CA PHE A 211 4.39 18.31 -26.77
C PHE A 211 5.32 17.14 -26.47
N VAL A 212 6.29 16.89 -27.34
CA VAL A 212 7.24 15.79 -27.21
C VAL A 212 8.66 16.31 -27.33
N GLN A 213 9.51 15.92 -26.40
CA GLN A 213 10.95 16.12 -26.47
C GLN A 213 11.66 14.76 -26.62
N GLY A 214 12.31 14.52 -27.75
CA GLY A 214 13.09 13.29 -27.99
C GLY A 214 12.27 12.03 -28.29
N GLY A 215 11.24 12.14 -29.14
CA GLY A 215 10.39 11.03 -29.62
C GLY A 215 9.42 11.52 -30.71
N ASP A 216 8.35 10.78 -30.96
CA ASP A 216 7.36 11.06 -31.99
C ASP A 216 6.02 11.57 -31.42
N ALA A 217 5.28 12.32 -32.24
CA ALA A 217 3.96 12.80 -31.87
C ALA A 217 2.97 12.66 -33.01
N GLN A 218 1.82 12.03 -32.73
CA GLN A 218 0.74 11.86 -33.69
C GLN A 218 -0.48 12.68 -33.29
N GLY A 219 -0.82 13.68 -34.10
CA GLY A 219 -2.00 14.51 -33.87
C GLY A 219 -2.04 15.81 -34.66
N PRO A 220 -3.21 16.47 -34.71
CA PRO A 220 -3.39 17.73 -35.43
C PRO A 220 -2.62 18.93 -34.83
N LYS A 221 -2.30 18.92 -33.53
CA LYS A 221 -1.57 20.00 -32.84
C LYS A 221 -0.40 19.43 -32.04
N SER A 222 0.51 18.79 -32.75
CA SER A 222 1.68 18.13 -32.20
C SER A 222 2.93 18.99 -32.41
N PHE A 223 3.74 19.12 -31.36
CA PHE A 223 5.04 19.76 -31.39
C PHE A 223 6.10 18.76 -30.93
N VAL A 224 7.17 18.62 -31.71
CA VAL A 224 8.28 17.70 -31.43
C VAL A 224 9.59 18.49 -31.43
N GLN A 225 10.37 18.36 -30.35
CA GLN A 225 11.69 18.95 -30.21
C GLN A 225 12.75 17.85 -30.02
N GLY A 226 13.78 17.84 -30.87
CA GLY A 226 14.97 17.02 -30.67
C GLY A 226 14.90 15.55 -31.10
N GLY A 227 13.86 15.11 -31.82
CA GLY A 227 13.81 13.80 -32.47
C GLY A 227 14.62 13.77 -33.78
N GLY A 228 15.41 12.73 -34.00
CA GLY A 228 16.17 12.52 -35.23
C GLY A 228 15.28 12.49 -36.48
N ARG A 229 15.72 13.16 -37.56
CA ARG A 229 15.03 13.33 -38.85
C ARG A 229 14.41 12.04 -39.41
N SER A 230 13.13 12.10 -39.82
CA SER A 230 12.67 12.00 -41.23
C SER A 230 11.13 11.94 -41.39
N ARG A 231 10.45 13.06 -41.72
CA ARG A 231 9.62 13.28 -42.93
C ARG A 231 8.76 14.55 -42.81
N THR A 232 8.67 15.23 -43.95
CA THR A 232 8.04 16.51 -44.27
C THR A 232 6.62 16.69 -43.72
N GLN A 233 6.38 17.75 -42.93
CA GLN A 233 5.08 18.43 -42.95
C GLN A 233 5.22 19.72 -43.75
N VAL A 234 4.66 19.71 -44.96
CA VAL A 234 4.34 20.91 -45.70
C VAL A 234 3.23 21.62 -44.93
N VAL A 235 3.57 22.67 -44.20
CA VAL A 235 2.56 23.62 -43.71
C VAL A 235 2.21 24.54 -44.88
N ARG A 236 1.03 24.34 -45.49
CA ARG A 236 0.43 25.39 -46.33
C ARG A 236 -0.52 26.21 -45.47
N PRO A 237 -0.37 27.54 -45.40
CA PRO A 237 -1.40 28.38 -44.84
C PRO A 237 -2.59 28.42 -45.82
N ARG A 238 -3.81 28.29 -45.32
CA ARG A 238 -5.00 28.72 -46.05
C ARG A 238 -5.45 30.05 -45.46
N TRP A 239 -5.37 31.07 -46.31
CA TRP A 239 -6.07 32.34 -46.22
C TRP A 239 -7.58 32.12 -46.17
#